data_AF-A0A965QM54-F1
#
_entry.id   AF-A0A965QM54-F1
#
_cell.length_a   1.000
_cell.length_b   1.000
_cell.length_c   1.000
_cell.angle_alpha   90.00
_cell.angle_beta   90.00
_cell.angle_gamma   90.00
#
_symmetry.space_group_name_H-M   'P 1'
#
loop_
_entity.id
_entity.type
_entity.pdbx_description
1 polymer ?
#
loop_
_entity_poly.entity_id
_entity_poly.type
_entity_poly.pdbx_seq_one_letter_code
_entity_poly.pdbx_strand_id
1 'polypeptide(L)' 'CMRITTDAVQIFGGYGYNREYPVEMLMRDAKIFQIYEGTSQIQRMIVARHLLDQ' A
#
# COMPACT_ATOMS: atom_id res chain seq x y z
N CYS A 1 -1.62 1.12 4.49
CA CYS A 1 -1.27 2.32 3.69
C CYS A 1 -2.01 2.38 2.36
N MET A 2 -1.85 1.40 1.45
CA MET A 2 -2.46 1.44 0.10
C MET A 2 -3.95 1.80 0.05
N ARG A 3 -4.82 1.16 0.86
CA ARG A 3 -6.25 1.48 0.88
C ARG A 3 -6.50 2.96 1.18
N ILE A 4 -5.87 3.46 2.24
CA ILE A 4 -6.04 4.85 2.71
C ILE A 4 -5.57 5.85 1.66
N THR A 5 -4.43 5.60 1.02
CA THR A 5 -3.90 6.51 0.00
C THR A 5 -4.75 6.51 -1.28
N THR A 6 -5.31 5.36 -1.66
CA THR A 6 -6.27 5.28 -2.77
C THR A 6 -7.55 6.04 -2.46
N ASP A 7 -8.10 5.85 -1.25
CA ASP A 7 -9.31 6.57 -0.82
C ASP A 7 -9.06 8.09 -0.75
N ALA A 8 -7.87 8.51 -0.31
CA ALA A 8 -7.48 9.91 -0.28
C ALA A 8 -7.42 10.53 -1.68
N VAL A 9 -6.86 9.84 -2.67
CA VAL A 9 -6.90 10.30 -4.08
C VAL A 9 -8.34 10.45 -4.57
N GLN A 10 -9.21 9.49 -4.23
CA GLN A 10 -10.63 9.54 -4.62
C GLN A 10 -11.38 10.73 -4.00
N ILE A 11 -11.10 11.08 -2.74
CA ILE A 11 -11.70 12.24 -2.05
C ILE A 11 -11.27 13.55 -2.72
N PHE A 12 -10.02 13.66 -3.15
CA PHE A 12 -9.50 14.84 -3.84
C PHE A 12 -9.97 14.91 -5.31
N GLY A 13 -10.63 13.87 -5.83
CA GLY A 13 -11.14 13.82 -7.20
C GLY A 13 -10.05 14.08 -8.24
N GLY A 14 -10.34 14.89 -9.27
CA GLY A 14 -9.38 15.21 -10.32
C GLY A 14 -8.10 15.89 -9.83
N TYR A 15 -8.20 16.68 -8.75
CA TYR A 15 -7.02 17.31 -8.13
C TYR A 15 -6.10 16.30 -7.48
N GLY A 16 -6.64 15.17 -7.00
CA GLY A 16 -5.87 14.10 -6.37
C GLY A 16 -5.01 13.30 -7.34
N TYR A 17 -5.22 13.46 -8.64
CA TYR A 17 -4.41 12.85 -9.70
C TYR A 17 -3.37 13.81 -10.30
N ASN A 18 -3.46 15.10 -9.98
CA ASN A 18 -2.50 16.10 -10.44
C ASN A 18 -1.27 16.12 -9.51
N ARG A 19 -0.07 16.28 -10.08
CA ARG A 19 1.21 16.38 -9.35
C ARG A 19 1.34 17.64 -8.49
N GLU A 20 0.45 18.61 -8.67
CA GLU A 20 0.35 19.79 -7.81
C GLU A 20 -0.03 19.45 -6.37
N TYR A 21 -0.80 18.37 -6.17
CA TYR A 21 -1.22 17.91 -4.84
C TYR A 21 -0.39 16.69 -4.42
N PRO A 22 0.09 16.63 -3.16
CA PRO A 22 1.00 15.58 -2.72
C PRO A 22 0.35 14.19 -2.62
N VAL A 23 -0.98 14.10 -2.71
CA VAL A 23 -1.73 12.85 -2.48
C VAL A 23 -1.43 11.77 -3.52
N GLU A 24 -1.17 12.16 -4.78
CA GLU A 24 -0.77 11.21 -5.84
C GLU A 24 0.58 10.55 -5.52
N MET A 25 1.53 11.35 -5.03
CA MET A 25 2.87 10.90 -4.67
C MET A 25 2.80 9.92 -3.50
N LEU A 26 2.01 10.25 -2.48
CA LEU A 26 1.79 9.36 -1.34
C LEU A 26 1.16 8.02 -1.76
N MET A 27 0.24 8.02 -2.73
CA MET A 27 -0.33 6.79 -3.27
C MET A 27 0.70 5.94 -4.02
N ARG A 28 1.58 6.57 -4.82
CA ARG A 28 2.67 5.87 -5.50
C ARG A 28 3.65 5.25 -4.51
N ASP A 29 4.08 6.04 -3.53
CA ASP A 29 5.05 5.61 -2.53
C ASP A 29 4.46 4.50 -1.64
N ALA A 30 3.16 4.54 -1.35
CA ALA A 30 2.51 3.49 -0.57
C ALA A 30 2.59 2.09 -1.20
N LYS A 31 2.81 1.99 -2.52
CA LYS A 31 2.85 0.71 -3.23
C LYS A 31 4.11 -0.09 -2.92
N ILE A 32 5.24 0.58 -2.68
CA ILE A 32 6.52 -0.11 -2.44
C ILE A 32 6.49 -0.97 -1.18
N PHE A 33 5.73 -0.55 -0.16
CA PHE A 33 5.59 -1.27 1.10
C PHE A 33 4.95 -2.66 0.95
N GLN A 34 4.30 -2.97 -0.17
CA GLN A 34 3.75 -4.30 -0.42
C GLN A 34 4.78 -5.26 -1.05
N ILE A 35 5.93 -4.75 -1.49
CA ILE A 35 6.90 -5.46 -2.32
C ILE A 35 8.26 -5.56 -1.61
N TYR A 36 8.73 -4.45 -1.04
CA TYR A 36 10.01 -4.37 -0.36
C TYR A 36 10.01 -5.10 1.00
N GLU A 37 11.17 -5.60 1.44
CA GLU A 37 11.36 -6.41 2.66
C GLU A 37 10.45 -7.64 2.76
N GLY A 38 10.18 -8.26 1.60
CA GLY A 38 9.30 -9.42 1.49
C GLY A 38 7.88 -9.01 1.13
N THR A 39 7.39 -9.58 0.03
CA THR A 39 6.05 -9.27 -0.46
C THR A 39 4.98 -9.65 0.55
N SER A 40 3.78 -9.07 0.40
CA SER A 40 2.62 -9.43 1.24
C SER A 40 2.28 -10.93 1.20
N GLN A 41 2.69 -11.67 0.17
CA GLN A 41 2.55 -13.11 0.05
C GLN A 41 3.57 -13.86 0.92
N ILE A 42 4.84 -13.43 0.90
CA ILE A 42 5.90 -14.01 1.74
C ILE A 42 5.58 -13.81 3.20
N GLN A 43 5.17 -12.60 3.60
CA GLN A 43 4.78 -12.31 4.98
C GLN A 43 3.61 -13.20 5.44
N ARG A 44 2.58 -13.37 4.60
CA ARG A 44 1.47 -14.30 4.89
C ARG A 44 1.92 -15.75 5.00
N MET A 45 2.85 -16.21 4.17
CA MET A 45 3.41 -17.56 4.25
C MET A 45 4.18 -17.76 5.55
N ILE A 46 5.00 -16.79 5.97
CA ILE A 46 5.76 -16.84 7.23
C ILE A 46 4.79 -16.96 8.41
N VAL A 47 3.74 -16.14 8.45
CA VAL A 47 2.70 -16.22 9.49
C VAL A 47 1.98 -17.56 9.46
N ALA A 48 1.62 -18.08 8.27
CA ALA A 48 0.96 -19.37 8.15
C ALA A 48 1.83 -20.53 8.66
N ARG A 49 3.14 -20.53 8.37
CA ARG A 49 4.08 -21.52 8.91
C ARG A 49 4.16 -21.46 10.43
N HIS A 50 4.30 -20.27 10.99
CA HIS A 50 4.34 -20.10 12.46
C HIS A 50 3.04 -20.54 13.15
N LEU A 51 1.89 -20.45 12.48
CA LEU A 51 0.60 -20.90 13.03
C LEU A 51 0.38 -22.41 12.91
N LEU A 52 0.96 -23.08 11.89
CA LEU A 52 0.79 -24.51 11.63
C LEU A 52 1.84 -25.39 12.30
N ASP A 53 3.01 -24.83 12.62
CA ASP A 53 4.08 -25.50 13.37
C ASP A 53 3.90 -25.37 14.91
N GLN A 54 2.80 -24.74 15.36
CA GLN A 54 2.28 -24.81 16.74
C GLN A 54 1.21 -25.90 16.87
#